data_AF-A0A2L2WR69-F1
#
_entry.id   AF-A0A2L2WR69-F1
#
_cell.length_a   1.000
_cell.length_b   1.000
_cell.length_c   1.000
_cell.angle_alpha   90.00
_cell.angle_beta   90.00
_cell.angle_gamma   90.00
#
_symmetry.space_group_name_H-M   'P 1'
#
loop_
_entity.id
_entity.type
_entity.pdbx_description
1 polymer ?
#
loop_
_entity_poly.entity_id
_entity_poly.type
_entity_poly.pdbx_seq_one_letter_code
_entity_poly.pdbx_strand_id
1 'polypeptide(L)'
;MLTVIVTLGAYAQNEFTDSERKVFEEHENEIISRSRIAGEDAHAELCMKYNVPKSQSEKLASMLVERERRKAVYDYIYPSSPRLRAQAKLSVDSVYQYHVDEILIPYNKMSGENITFLLRRRKAFRLDDAQYEYLMKHAVEMCHKMRKDRKADVWDEEMAVMRNTLGKKMFNSFLIQKNASVVTRRMKESWKKLRDAGLTEGLDSVSDCARMYMFYMEQEKIKSVYKNFSTERKKRLAENDKQMPKAVKMYYALARKEREAKKSESEETKGLVW
;
A
#
# COMPACT_ATOMS: atom_id res chain seq x y z
N MET A 1 22.12 25.19 -26.95
CA MET A 1 21.73 23.79 -27.16
C MET A 1 21.70 23.09 -25.82
N LEU A 2 20.52 22.87 -25.26
CA LEU A 2 20.31 22.17 -23.98
C LEU A 2 19.72 20.81 -24.33
N THR A 3 20.58 19.80 -24.30
CA THR A 3 20.21 18.40 -24.55
C THR A 3 19.44 17.89 -23.34
N VAL A 4 18.11 17.91 -23.42
CA VAL A 4 17.26 17.22 -22.46
C VAL A 4 17.32 15.73 -22.80
N ILE A 5 18.17 15.01 -22.07
CA ILE A 5 18.19 13.55 -22.08
C ILE A 5 16.91 13.11 -21.35
N VAL A 6 15.83 12.98 -22.11
CA VAL A 6 14.62 12.27 -21.66
C VAL A 6 15.00 10.80 -21.56
N THR A 7 14.94 10.25 -20.35
CA THR A 7 15.14 8.82 -20.07
C THR A 7 14.16 7.97 -20.89
N LEU A 8 14.66 7.45 -22.01
CA LEU A 8 13.96 6.69 -23.06
C LEU A 8 13.58 5.24 -22.69
N GLY A 9 13.73 4.81 -21.43
CA GLY A 9 13.64 3.39 -21.07
C GLY A 9 12.24 2.78 -21.02
N ALA A 10 11.16 3.57 -20.85
CA ALA A 10 9.81 3.04 -20.62
C ALA A 10 8.71 3.62 -21.54
N TYR A 11 9.04 4.59 -22.41
CA TYR A 11 8.07 5.23 -23.32
C TYR A 11 8.00 4.59 -24.71
N ALA A 12 8.92 3.69 -25.05
CA ALA A 12 9.01 3.08 -26.38
C ALA A 12 7.82 2.18 -26.77
N GLN A 13 6.87 1.90 -25.86
CA GLN A 13 5.64 1.15 -26.17
C GLN A 13 4.40 2.03 -26.39
N ASN A 14 4.52 3.35 -26.22
CA ASN A 14 3.38 4.28 -26.29
C ASN A 14 3.35 5.14 -27.56
N GLU A 15 4.13 4.78 -28.58
CA GLU A 15 4.16 5.51 -29.84
C GLU A 15 2.89 5.25 -30.67
N PHE A 16 2.50 6.28 -31.42
CA PHE A 16 1.50 6.16 -32.46
C PHE A 16 1.93 5.10 -33.48
N THR A 17 1.01 4.22 -33.88
CA THR A 17 1.20 3.42 -35.09
C THR A 17 1.25 4.32 -36.31
N ASP A 18 1.78 3.84 -37.43
CA ASP A 18 1.84 4.62 -38.68
C ASP A 18 0.45 5.13 -39.12
N SER A 19 -0.59 4.30 -38.93
CA SER A 19 -1.97 4.67 -39.21
C SER A 19 -2.50 5.74 -38.26
N GLU A 20 -2.18 5.64 -36.97
CA GLU A 20 -2.58 6.66 -36.01
C GLU A 20 -1.85 7.99 -36.27
N ARG A 21 -0.56 7.93 -36.61
CA ARG A 21 0.27 9.11 -36.92
C ARG A 21 -0.27 9.87 -38.12
N LYS A 22 -0.60 9.17 -39.21
CA LYS A 22 -1.17 9.78 -40.41
C LYS A 22 -2.47 10.54 -40.09
N VAL A 23 -3.38 9.91 -39.35
CA VAL A 23 -4.65 10.54 -38.96
C VAL A 23 -4.42 11.71 -38.01
N PHE A 24 -3.47 11.59 -37.09
CA PHE A 24 -3.10 12.68 -36.19
C PHE A 24 -2.61 13.89 -36.97
N GLU A 25 -1.75 13.71 -37.97
CA GLU A 25 -1.23 14.78 -38.83
C GLU A 25 -2.34 15.43 -39.68
N GLU A 26 -3.30 14.63 -40.20
CA GLU A 26 -4.43 15.13 -40.99
C GLU A 26 -5.45 15.96 -40.16
N HIS A 27 -5.58 15.69 -38.86
CA HIS A 27 -6.59 16.28 -37.98
C HIS A 27 -6.00 16.93 -36.71
N GLU A 28 -4.73 17.36 -36.77
CA GLU A 28 -3.91 17.73 -35.62
C GLU A 28 -4.59 18.72 -34.68
N ASN A 29 -5.03 19.86 -35.20
CA ASN A 29 -5.60 20.95 -34.39
C ASN A 29 -6.87 20.51 -33.63
N GLU A 30 -7.75 19.75 -34.30
CA GLU A 30 -9.00 19.29 -33.69
C GLU A 30 -8.70 18.28 -32.59
N ILE A 31 -7.81 17.31 -32.87
CA ILE A 31 -7.41 16.27 -31.92
C ILE A 31 -6.68 16.86 -30.71
N ILE A 32 -5.74 17.79 -30.89
CA ILE A 32 -5.02 18.44 -29.79
C ILE A 32 -6.00 19.18 -28.87
N SER A 33 -6.92 19.96 -29.44
CA SER A 33 -7.86 20.78 -28.67
C SER A 33 -8.75 19.94 -27.75
N ARG A 34 -9.42 18.92 -28.31
CA ARG A 34 -10.33 18.04 -27.54
C ARG A 34 -9.60 17.19 -26.51
N SER A 35 -8.41 16.66 -26.85
CA SER A 35 -7.69 15.73 -25.99
C SER A 35 -7.01 16.44 -24.83
N ARG A 36 -6.68 17.73 -24.98
CA ARG A 36 -6.23 18.58 -23.87
C ARG A 36 -7.32 18.69 -22.80
N ILE A 37 -8.53 19.10 -23.19
CA ILE A 37 -9.65 19.27 -22.23
C ILE A 37 -9.96 17.94 -21.53
N ALA A 38 -10.14 16.86 -22.31
CA ALA A 38 -10.44 15.55 -21.75
C ALA A 38 -9.31 15.01 -20.83
N GLY A 39 -8.05 15.29 -21.16
CA GLY A 39 -6.91 14.92 -20.34
C GLY A 39 -6.82 15.74 -19.04
N GLU A 40 -7.11 17.04 -19.09
CA GLU A 40 -7.18 17.93 -17.92
C GLU A 40 -8.31 17.49 -16.96
N ASP A 41 -9.49 17.15 -17.49
CA ASP A 41 -10.61 16.62 -16.71
C ASP A 41 -10.24 15.28 -16.05
N ALA A 42 -9.67 14.34 -16.81
CA ALA A 42 -9.22 13.05 -16.27
C ALA A 42 -8.14 13.21 -15.19
N HIS A 43 -7.24 14.18 -15.34
CA HIS A 43 -6.25 14.50 -14.31
C HIS A 43 -6.92 15.05 -13.05
N ALA A 44 -7.87 15.98 -13.19
CA ALA A 44 -8.62 16.54 -12.08
C ALA A 44 -9.39 15.45 -11.31
N GLU A 45 -10.06 14.54 -12.02
CA GLU A 45 -10.75 13.39 -11.41
C GLU A 45 -9.81 12.51 -10.58
N LEU A 46 -8.62 12.20 -11.12
CA LEU A 46 -7.62 11.43 -10.38
C LEU A 46 -7.09 12.17 -9.16
N CYS A 47 -6.86 13.48 -9.26
CA CYS A 47 -6.45 14.31 -8.12
C CYS A 47 -7.53 14.43 -7.04
N MET A 48 -8.81 14.40 -7.41
CA MET A 48 -9.92 14.37 -6.44
C MET A 48 -10.03 13.02 -5.73
N LYS A 49 -9.77 11.92 -6.46
CA LYS A 49 -9.95 10.55 -5.96
C LYS A 49 -8.73 10.01 -5.21
N TYR A 50 -7.54 10.39 -5.62
CA TYR A 50 -6.28 9.83 -5.15
C TYR A 50 -5.30 10.90 -4.69
N ASN A 51 -4.41 10.52 -3.80
CA ASN A 51 -3.27 11.34 -3.44
C ASN A 51 -2.22 11.28 -4.57
N VAL A 52 -2.18 12.32 -5.40
CA VAL A 52 -1.18 12.49 -6.46
C VAL A 52 -0.02 13.36 -5.92
N PRO A 53 1.22 12.84 -5.88
CA PRO A 53 2.36 13.65 -5.47
C PRO A 53 2.59 14.80 -6.44
N LYS A 54 2.86 16.00 -5.91
CA LYS A 54 3.20 17.18 -6.73
C LYS A 54 4.32 16.91 -7.73
N SER A 55 5.34 16.15 -7.33
CA SER A 55 6.49 15.79 -8.18
C SER A 55 6.15 14.85 -9.34
N GLN A 56 4.96 14.25 -9.36
CA GLN A 56 4.50 13.34 -10.43
C GLN A 56 3.25 13.88 -11.14
N SER A 57 2.64 14.97 -10.65
CA SER A 57 1.38 15.48 -11.17
C SER A 57 1.49 15.97 -12.61
N GLU A 58 2.54 16.71 -12.95
CA GLU A 58 2.78 17.17 -14.33
C GLU A 58 2.98 15.98 -15.29
N LYS A 59 3.82 15.01 -14.88
CA LYS A 59 4.02 13.77 -15.64
C LYS A 59 2.71 13.01 -15.87
N LEU A 60 1.86 12.92 -14.84
CA LEU A 60 0.56 12.27 -14.92
C LEU A 60 -0.39 13.03 -15.86
N ALA A 61 -0.46 14.36 -15.74
CA ALA A 61 -1.28 15.20 -16.61
C ALA A 61 -0.89 15.06 -18.08
N SER A 62 0.40 15.19 -18.41
CA SER A 62 0.88 15.01 -19.79
C SER A 62 0.55 13.63 -20.36
N MET A 63 0.69 12.58 -19.54
CA MET A 63 0.37 11.21 -19.95
C MET A 63 -1.13 11.01 -20.21
N LEU A 64 -2.01 11.63 -19.43
CA LEU A 64 -3.47 11.55 -19.64
C LEU A 64 -3.90 12.31 -20.89
N VAL A 65 -3.31 13.47 -21.15
CA VAL A 65 -3.53 14.19 -22.42
C VAL A 65 -3.08 13.33 -23.61
N GLU A 66 -1.94 12.66 -23.51
CA GLU A 66 -1.47 11.76 -24.57
C GLU A 66 -2.40 10.56 -24.78
N ARG A 67 -2.89 9.95 -23.69
CA ARG A 67 -3.90 8.88 -23.74
C ARG A 67 -5.14 9.33 -24.51
N GLU A 68 -5.69 10.49 -24.15
CA GLU A 68 -6.87 11.04 -24.81
C GLU A 68 -6.61 11.46 -26.25
N ARG A 69 -5.37 11.86 -26.58
CA ARG A 69 -4.94 12.14 -27.96
C ARG A 69 -4.99 10.89 -28.82
N ARG A 70 -4.38 9.79 -28.35
CA ARG A 70 -4.43 8.49 -29.05
C ARG A 70 -5.85 7.97 -29.21
N LYS A 71 -6.69 8.11 -28.18
CA LYS A 71 -8.10 7.73 -28.27
C LYS A 71 -8.85 8.53 -29.33
N ALA A 72 -8.56 9.82 -29.48
CA ALA A 72 -9.26 10.69 -30.42
C ALA A 72 -9.05 10.30 -31.89
N VAL A 73 -7.84 9.85 -32.25
CA VAL A 73 -7.50 9.38 -33.61
C VAL A 73 -8.45 8.28 -34.09
N TYR A 74 -8.86 7.36 -33.20
CA TYR A 74 -9.73 6.25 -33.60
C TYR A 74 -11.15 6.68 -34.03
N ASP A 75 -11.57 7.92 -33.73
CA ASP A 75 -12.82 8.46 -34.27
C ASP A 75 -12.76 8.66 -35.79
N TYR A 76 -11.57 8.89 -36.34
CA TYR A 76 -11.33 9.07 -37.77
C TYR A 76 -10.86 7.77 -38.45
N ILE A 77 -10.18 6.88 -37.74
CA ILE A 77 -9.80 5.55 -38.28
C ILE A 77 -11.05 4.67 -38.47
N TYR A 78 -12.00 4.72 -37.54
CA TYR A 78 -13.22 3.89 -37.59
C TYR A 78 -14.49 4.75 -37.53
N PRO A 79 -14.74 5.64 -38.51
CA PRO A 79 -15.82 6.64 -38.43
C PRO A 79 -17.21 5.98 -38.42
N SER A 80 -17.36 4.83 -39.08
CA SER A 80 -18.64 4.13 -39.20
C SER A 80 -18.80 2.94 -38.26
N SER A 81 -17.80 2.62 -37.42
CA SER A 81 -17.83 1.44 -36.55
C SER A 81 -17.63 1.79 -35.07
N PRO A 82 -18.73 2.09 -34.34
CA PRO A 82 -18.68 2.34 -32.90
C PRO A 82 -18.03 1.20 -32.11
N ARG A 83 -18.24 -0.05 -32.53
CA ARG A 83 -17.64 -1.23 -31.88
C ARG A 83 -16.12 -1.23 -31.99
N LEU A 84 -15.57 -1.02 -33.18
CA LEU A 84 -14.11 -1.00 -33.38
C LEU A 84 -13.48 0.20 -32.67
N ARG A 85 -14.14 1.37 -32.68
CA ARG A 85 -13.71 2.54 -31.89
C ARG A 85 -13.62 2.23 -30.41
N ALA A 86 -14.68 1.67 -29.83
CA ALA A 86 -14.71 1.34 -28.42
C ALA A 86 -13.61 0.34 -28.06
N GLN A 87 -13.43 -0.71 -28.87
CA GLN A 87 -12.37 -1.70 -28.66
C GLN A 87 -10.97 -1.07 -28.69
N ALA A 88 -10.68 -0.23 -29.69
CA ALA A 88 -9.39 0.43 -29.81
C ALA A 88 -9.13 1.39 -28.63
N LYS A 89 -10.11 2.20 -28.24
CA LYS A 89 -9.99 3.11 -27.09
C LYS A 89 -9.76 2.36 -25.77
N LEU A 90 -10.42 1.22 -25.56
CA LEU A 90 -10.18 0.36 -24.40
C LEU A 90 -8.76 -0.22 -24.40
N SER A 91 -8.23 -0.59 -25.57
CA SER A 91 -6.85 -1.04 -25.71
C SER A 91 -5.86 0.08 -25.33
N VAL A 92 -6.10 1.32 -25.81
CA VAL A 92 -5.30 2.49 -25.39
C VAL A 92 -5.41 2.70 -23.88
N ASP A 93 -6.62 2.73 -23.32
CA ASP A 93 -6.81 2.92 -21.87
C ASP A 93 -6.03 1.87 -21.06
N SER A 94 -6.04 0.60 -21.48
CA SER A 94 -5.33 -0.48 -20.80
C SER A 94 -3.81 -0.28 -20.77
N VAL A 95 -3.22 0.23 -21.85
CA VAL A 95 -1.77 0.48 -21.93
C VAL A 95 -1.37 1.60 -20.97
N TYR A 96 -2.12 2.70 -20.97
CA TYR A 96 -1.82 3.85 -20.10
C TYR A 96 -2.18 3.59 -18.64
N GLN A 97 -3.18 2.75 -18.36
CA GLN A 97 -3.61 2.45 -16.99
C GLN A 97 -2.48 1.85 -16.15
N TYR A 98 -1.63 1.01 -16.75
CA TYR A 98 -0.47 0.45 -16.07
C TYR A 98 0.44 1.58 -15.53
N HIS A 99 0.82 2.53 -16.38
CA HIS A 99 1.67 3.66 -15.98
C HIS A 99 1.02 4.63 -15.01
N VAL A 100 -0.30 4.86 -15.15
CA VAL A 100 -1.07 5.62 -14.16
C VAL A 100 -0.98 4.93 -12.80
N ASP A 101 -1.13 3.61 -12.77
CA ASP A 101 -1.08 2.85 -11.53
C ASP A 101 0.31 2.86 -10.90
N GLU A 102 1.37 2.76 -11.69
CA GLU A 102 2.74 2.87 -11.19
C GLU A 102 3.00 4.19 -10.46
N ILE A 103 2.42 5.29 -10.95
CA ILE A 103 2.51 6.60 -10.30
C ILE A 103 1.70 6.63 -9.00
N LEU A 104 0.48 6.07 -9.02
CA LEU A 104 -0.47 6.19 -7.91
C LEU A 104 -0.21 5.21 -6.76
N ILE A 105 0.19 3.98 -7.05
CA ILE A 105 0.33 2.88 -6.08
C ILE A 105 1.18 3.26 -4.86
N PRO A 106 2.38 3.86 -4.99
CA PRO A 106 3.21 4.16 -3.81
C PRO A 106 2.56 5.15 -2.83
N TYR A 107 1.50 5.84 -3.24
CA TYR A 107 0.86 6.90 -2.45
C TYR A 107 -0.58 6.58 -2.07
N ASN A 108 -1.12 5.48 -2.59
CA ASN A 108 -2.52 5.10 -2.45
C ASN A 108 -2.61 3.60 -2.20
N LYS A 109 -3.48 3.16 -1.28
CA LYS A 109 -3.61 1.74 -0.90
C LYS A 109 -4.39 0.91 -1.94
N MET A 110 -3.96 0.98 -3.19
CA MET A 110 -4.67 0.41 -4.34
C MET A 110 -4.24 -1.02 -4.65
N SER A 111 -3.05 -1.43 -4.21
CA SER A 111 -2.42 -2.74 -4.49
C SER A 111 -2.17 -3.59 -3.23
N GLY A 112 -2.77 -3.21 -2.10
CA GLY A 112 -2.43 -3.74 -0.78
C GLY A 112 -1.47 -2.85 0.00
N GLU A 113 -1.56 -2.90 1.33
CA GLU A 113 -0.91 -1.93 2.21
C GLU A 113 0.59 -2.16 2.42
N ASN A 114 1.05 -3.41 2.29
CA ASN A 114 2.43 -3.80 2.59
C ASN A 114 3.35 -3.38 1.45
N ILE A 115 2.97 -3.73 0.22
CA ILE A 115 3.75 -3.42 -0.96
C ILE A 115 3.73 -1.91 -1.25
N THR A 116 2.58 -1.26 -1.04
CA THR A 116 2.45 0.21 -1.09
C THR A 116 3.44 0.89 -0.14
N PHE A 117 3.49 0.43 1.12
CA PHE A 117 4.39 1.01 2.14
C PHE A 117 5.87 0.87 1.73
N LEU A 118 6.23 -0.30 1.21
CA LEU A 118 7.58 -0.62 0.77
C LEU A 118 8.00 0.24 -0.43
N LEU A 119 7.16 0.29 -1.49
CA LEU A 119 7.41 1.07 -2.70
C LEU A 119 7.55 2.57 -2.40
N ARG A 120 6.69 3.11 -1.52
CA ARG A 120 6.77 4.51 -1.05
C ARG A 120 8.11 4.83 -0.41
N ARG A 121 8.72 3.84 0.24
CA ARG A 121 9.94 3.97 1.05
C ARG A 121 11.15 3.33 0.39
N ARG A 122 11.15 3.24 -0.95
CA ARG A 122 12.23 2.69 -1.76
C ARG A 122 13.62 3.03 -1.23
N LYS A 123 13.89 4.32 -1.00
CA LYS A 123 15.18 4.83 -0.50
C LYS A 123 15.53 4.32 0.91
N ALA A 124 14.55 4.26 1.81
CA ALA A 124 14.78 3.80 3.18
C ALA A 124 15.07 2.30 3.26
N PHE A 125 14.48 1.52 2.35
CA PHE A 125 14.73 0.08 2.23
C PHE A 125 15.89 -0.27 1.30
N ARG A 126 16.48 0.74 0.62
CA ARG A 126 17.55 0.57 -0.37
C ARG A 126 17.19 -0.46 -1.45
N LEU A 127 15.95 -0.38 -1.96
CA LEU A 127 15.55 -1.25 -3.07
C LEU A 127 16.31 -0.84 -4.33
N ASP A 128 16.98 -1.81 -4.93
CA ASP A 128 17.53 -1.64 -6.27
C ASP A 128 16.41 -1.54 -7.32
N ASP A 129 16.77 -1.18 -8.56
CA ASP A 129 15.79 -0.99 -9.63
C ASP A 129 15.04 -2.29 -9.96
N ALA A 130 15.74 -3.43 -10.01
CA ALA A 130 15.13 -4.72 -10.32
C ALA A 130 14.11 -5.16 -9.25
N GLN A 131 14.44 -4.97 -7.97
CA GLN A 131 13.53 -5.21 -6.85
C GLN A 131 12.33 -4.28 -6.93
N TYR A 132 12.54 -2.98 -7.20
CA TYR A 132 11.46 -2.01 -7.32
C TYR A 132 10.51 -2.34 -8.47
N GLU A 133 11.03 -2.61 -9.67
CA GLU A 133 10.26 -2.98 -10.84
C GLU A 133 9.48 -4.27 -10.62
N TYR A 134 10.11 -5.31 -10.04
CA TYR A 134 9.43 -6.56 -9.73
C TYR A 134 8.27 -6.35 -8.75
N LEU A 135 8.50 -5.59 -7.66
CA LEU A 135 7.46 -5.27 -6.70
C LEU A 135 6.35 -4.41 -7.32
N MET A 136 6.69 -3.44 -8.16
CA MET A 136 5.73 -2.58 -8.82
C MET A 136 4.83 -3.36 -9.77
N LYS A 137 5.39 -4.25 -10.58
CA LYS A 137 4.63 -5.11 -11.48
C LYS A 137 3.58 -5.91 -10.72
N HIS A 138 3.99 -6.61 -9.65
CA HIS A 138 3.07 -7.36 -8.79
C HIS A 138 2.04 -6.46 -8.11
N ALA A 139 2.42 -5.24 -7.71
CA ALA A 139 1.50 -4.29 -7.14
C ALA A 139 0.41 -3.85 -8.16
N VAL A 140 0.76 -3.64 -9.44
CA VAL A 140 -0.23 -3.32 -10.48
C VAL A 140 -1.17 -4.52 -10.71
N GLU A 141 -0.65 -5.74 -10.74
CA GLU A 141 -1.46 -6.96 -10.87
C GLU A 141 -2.46 -7.10 -9.70
N MET A 142 -2.01 -6.90 -8.47
CA MET A 142 -2.87 -6.87 -7.27
C MET A 142 -3.89 -5.74 -7.34
N CYS A 143 -3.50 -4.56 -7.84
CA CYS A 143 -4.42 -3.44 -8.02
C CYS A 143 -5.55 -3.78 -8.99
N HIS A 144 -5.21 -4.39 -10.13
CA HIS A 144 -6.19 -4.85 -11.10
C HIS A 144 -7.13 -5.91 -10.52
N LYS A 145 -6.59 -6.85 -9.72
CA LYS A 145 -7.39 -7.87 -9.02
C LYS A 145 -8.38 -7.22 -8.05
N MET A 146 -7.94 -6.27 -7.22
CA MET A 146 -8.79 -5.56 -6.27
C MET A 146 -9.84 -4.65 -6.93
N ARG A 147 -9.57 -4.13 -8.14
CA ARG A 147 -10.57 -3.39 -8.93
C ARG A 147 -11.67 -4.29 -9.45
N LYS A 148 -11.32 -5.50 -9.91
CA LYS A 148 -12.27 -6.50 -10.41
C LYS A 148 -13.09 -7.10 -9.28
N ASP A 149 -12.47 -7.37 -8.13
CA ASP A 149 -13.13 -7.86 -6.93
C ASP A 149 -12.74 -7.03 -5.71
N ARG A 150 -13.69 -6.21 -5.24
CA ARG A 150 -13.49 -5.35 -4.07
C ARG A 150 -13.31 -6.13 -2.75
N LYS A 151 -13.67 -7.42 -2.71
CA LYS A 151 -13.49 -8.28 -1.54
C LYS A 151 -12.18 -9.08 -1.60
N ALA A 152 -11.39 -8.96 -2.66
CA ALA A 152 -10.13 -9.67 -2.79
C ALA A 152 -9.17 -9.30 -1.64
N ASP A 153 -8.74 -10.30 -0.87
CA ASP A 153 -7.63 -10.15 0.07
C ASP A 153 -6.32 -10.55 -0.62
N VAL A 154 -5.45 -9.58 -0.83
CA VAL A 154 -4.12 -9.78 -1.43
C VAL A 154 -3.01 -9.95 -0.39
N TRP A 155 -3.35 -10.02 0.90
CA TRP A 155 -2.34 -9.99 1.97
C TRP A 155 -1.27 -11.08 1.88
N ASP A 156 -1.69 -12.33 1.69
CA ASP A 156 -0.75 -13.45 1.65
C ASP A 156 0.10 -13.41 0.38
N GLU A 157 -0.48 -12.93 -0.72
CA GLU A 157 0.18 -12.68 -2.00
C GLU A 157 1.26 -11.58 -1.85
N GLU A 158 0.91 -10.44 -1.23
CA GLU A 158 1.85 -9.35 -0.90
C GLU A 158 3.03 -9.87 -0.07
N MET A 159 2.73 -10.60 1.01
CA MET A 159 3.75 -11.11 1.92
C MET A 159 4.68 -12.12 1.24
N ALA A 160 4.16 -12.96 0.33
CA ALA A 160 4.96 -13.91 -0.43
C ALA A 160 5.89 -13.19 -1.42
N VAL A 161 5.36 -12.27 -2.23
CA VAL A 161 6.15 -11.47 -3.18
C VAL A 161 7.27 -10.73 -2.44
N MET A 162 6.94 -10.01 -1.38
CA MET A 162 7.92 -9.26 -0.59
C MET A 162 8.99 -10.14 0.05
N ARG A 163 8.62 -11.31 0.57
CA ARG A 163 9.58 -12.24 1.17
C ARG A 163 10.57 -12.77 0.13
N ASN A 164 10.09 -13.06 -1.08
CA ASN A 164 10.92 -13.59 -2.17
C ASN A 164 11.85 -12.51 -2.74
N THR A 165 11.43 -11.24 -2.78
CA THR A 165 12.23 -10.15 -3.35
C THR A 165 13.27 -9.57 -2.39
N LEU A 166 12.93 -9.38 -1.11
CA LEU A 166 13.75 -8.58 -0.17
C LEU A 166 14.86 -9.40 0.53
N GLY A 167 14.75 -10.73 0.54
CA GLY A 167 15.58 -11.58 1.38
C GLY A 167 15.31 -11.38 2.88
N LYS A 168 15.86 -12.28 3.71
CA LYS A 168 15.48 -12.40 5.13
C LYS A 168 15.71 -11.13 5.96
N LYS A 169 16.87 -10.47 5.81
CA LYS A 169 17.25 -9.30 6.63
C LYS A 169 16.38 -8.09 6.32
N MET A 170 16.17 -7.78 5.04
CA MET A 170 15.39 -6.62 4.62
C MET A 170 13.90 -6.83 4.85
N PHE A 171 13.38 -8.06 4.63
CA PHE A 171 12.01 -8.40 5.00
C PHE A 171 11.76 -8.24 6.51
N ASN A 172 12.70 -8.65 7.35
CA ASN A 172 12.61 -8.41 8.79
C ASN A 172 12.66 -6.91 9.15
N SER A 173 13.51 -6.12 8.48
CA SER A 173 13.54 -4.65 8.63
C SER A 173 12.20 -4.01 8.24
N PHE A 174 11.58 -4.48 7.15
CA PHE A 174 10.23 -4.05 6.77
C PHE A 174 9.22 -4.31 7.88
N LEU A 175 9.16 -5.53 8.42
CA LEU A 175 8.21 -5.87 9.47
C LEU A 175 8.44 -5.04 10.75
N ILE A 176 9.70 -4.75 11.09
CA ILE A 176 10.04 -3.87 12.21
C ILE A 176 9.50 -2.46 11.97
N GLN A 177 9.79 -1.87 10.81
CA GLN A 177 9.38 -0.51 10.49
C GLN A 177 7.85 -0.37 10.38
N LYS A 178 7.16 -1.34 9.77
CA LYS A 178 5.69 -1.35 9.65
C LYS A 178 5.04 -1.33 11.04
N ASN A 179 5.56 -2.13 11.97
CA ASN A 179 4.94 -2.35 13.27
C ASN A 179 5.44 -1.41 14.38
N ALA A 180 6.52 -0.64 14.13
CA ALA A 180 7.18 0.19 15.14
C ALA A 180 6.22 1.14 15.87
N SER A 181 5.29 1.79 15.17
CA SER A 181 4.35 2.75 15.78
C SER A 181 3.38 2.06 16.75
N VAL A 182 2.79 0.94 16.33
CA VAL A 182 1.86 0.15 17.15
C VAL A 182 2.57 -0.42 18.38
N VAL A 183 3.77 -0.96 18.19
CA VAL A 183 4.59 -1.54 19.27
C VAL A 183 5.02 -0.46 20.27
N THR A 184 5.48 0.69 19.79
CA THR A 184 5.88 1.82 20.64
C THR A 184 4.71 2.31 21.49
N ARG A 185 3.53 2.49 20.88
CA ARG A 185 2.32 2.90 21.59
C ARG A 185 1.95 1.88 22.65
N ARG A 186 1.88 0.60 22.29
CA ARG A 186 1.53 -0.49 23.21
C ARG A 186 2.48 -0.59 24.40
N MET A 187 3.79 -0.50 24.15
CA MET A 187 4.80 -0.46 25.21
C MET A 187 4.58 0.73 26.16
N LYS A 188 4.41 1.94 25.63
CA LYS A 188 4.17 3.15 26.45
C LYS A 188 2.91 3.03 27.31
N GLU A 189 1.82 2.52 26.72
CA GLU A 189 0.55 2.30 27.42
C GLU A 189 0.70 1.25 28.54
N SER A 190 1.35 0.13 28.25
CA SER A 190 1.60 -0.92 29.24
C SER A 190 2.49 -0.43 30.39
N TRP A 191 3.56 0.31 30.09
CA TRP A 191 4.44 0.88 31.10
C TRP A 191 3.71 1.90 31.97
N LYS A 192 2.94 2.81 31.36
CA LYS A 192 2.10 3.78 32.06
C LYS A 192 1.16 3.08 33.05
N LYS A 193 0.45 2.04 32.62
CA LYS A 193 -0.46 1.29 33.50
C LYS A 193 0.25 0.62 34.67
N LEU A 194 1.44 0.06 34.47
CA LEU A 194 2.23 -0.52 35.56
C LEU A 194 2.62 0.54 36.58
N ARG A 195 3.11 1.69 36.10
CA ARG A 195 3.53 2.79 36.96
C ARG A 195 2.36 3.37 37.76
N ASP A 196 1.23 3.61 37.09
CA ASP A 196 0.04 4.18 37.72
C ASP A 196 -0.56 3.22 38.77
N ALA A 197 -0.29 1.91 38.67
CA ALA A 197 -0.64 0.90 39.66
C ALA A 197 0.43 0.66 40.74
N GLY A 198 1.52 1.43 40.77
CA GLY A 198 2.61 1.26 41.74
C GLY A 198 3.47 0.00 41.52
N LEU A 199 3.38 -0.66 40.36
CA LEU A 199 4.01 -1.96 40.09
C LEU A 199 5.43 -1.86 39.51
N THR A 200 6.06 -0.68 39.56
CA THR A 200 7.35 -0.41 38.92
C THR A 200 8.54 -0.32 39.88
N GLU A 201 8.31 -0.43 41.20
CA GLU A 201 9.33 -0.20 42.25
C GLU A 201 10.57 -1.12 42.16
N GLY A 202 10.47 -2.25 41.46
CA GLY A 202 11.59 -3.17 41.22
C GLY A 202 11.88 -3.43 39.73
N LEU A 203 11.53 -2.49 38.86
CA LEU A 203 11.76 -2.57 37.41
C LEU A 203 12.70 -1.46 36.97
N ASP A 204 13.59 -1.77 36.02
CA ASP A 204 14.48 -0.79 35.42
C ASP A 204 13.81 -0.25 34.14
N SER A 205 13.42 1.01 34.16
CA SER A 205 12.60 1.60 33.09
C SER A 205 13.22 1.48 31.70
N VAL A 206 14.55 1.52 31.58
CA VAL A 206 15.24 1.46 30.29
C VAL A 206 15.22 0.02 29.76
N SER A 207 15.74 -0.93 30.55
CA SER A 207 15.89 -2.32 30.13
C SER A 207 14.56 -3.07 30.05
N ASP A 208 13.61 -2.81 30.97
CA ASP A 208 12.30 -3.44 30.92
C ASP A 208 11.45 -2.90 29.77
N CYS A 209 11.47 -1.58 29.50
CA CYS A 209 10.80 -1.05 28.30
C CYS A 209 11.40 -1.62 27.02
N ALA A 210 12.73 -1.76 26.94
CA ALA A 210 13.39 -2.37 25.78
C ALA A 210 12.95 -3.83 25.59
N ARG A 211 12.89 -4.63 26.65
CA ARG A 211 12.40 -6.02 26.61
C ARG A 211 10.92 -6.10 26.23
N MET A 212 10.08 -5.21 26.76
CA MET A 212 8.66 -5.10 26.39
C MET A 212 8.52 -4.77 24.90
N TYR A 213 9.29 -3.80 24.40
CA TYR A 213 9.30 -3.42 22.99
C TYR A 213 9.64 -4.62 22.10
N MET A 214 10.73 -5.33 22.40
CA MET A 214 11.19 -6.49 21.63
C MET A 214 10.14 -7.61 21.63
N PHE A 215 9.55 -7.90 22.78
CA PHE A 215 8.50 -8.91 22.90
C PHE A 215 7.24 -8.54 22.09
N TYR A 216 6.76 -7.30 22.20
CA TYR A 216 5.62 -6.84 21.42
C TYR A 216 5.93 -6.77 19.92
N MET A 217 7.16 -6.42 19.54
CA MET A 217 7.60 -6.44 18.15
C MET A 217 7.49 -7.84 17.56
N GLU A 218 7.95 -8.87 18.27
CA GLU A 218 7.84 -10.25 17.77
C GLU A 218 6.38 -10.70 17.66
N GLN A 219 5.53 -10.33 18.62
CA GLN A 219 4.09 -10.59 18.50
C GLN A 219 3.47 -9.94 17.25
N GLU A 220 3.77 -8.66 16.98
CA GLU A 220 3.22 -7.97 15.81
C GLU A 220 3.79 -8.48 14.49
N LYS A 221 5.06 -8.91 14.46
CA LYS A 221 5.64 -9.63 13.32
C LYS A 221 4.90 -10.93 13.03
N ILE A 222 4.66 -11.75 14.05
CA ILE A 222 3.91 -13.01 13.93
C ILE A 222 2.49 -12.73 13.41
N LYS A 223 1.78 -11.76 13.97
CA LYS A 223 0.44 -11.38 13.51
C LYS A 223 0.43 -10.91 12.06
N SER A 224 1.45 -10.16 11.65
CA SER A 224 1.58 -9.67 10.28
C SER A 224 1.79 -10.81 9.29
N VAL A 225 2.73 -11.71 9.60
CA VAL A 225 3.10 -12.82 8.70
C VAL A 225 1.99 -13.87 8.60
N TYR A 226 1.28 -14.13 9.70
CA TYR A 226 0.27 -15.19 9.79
C TYR A 226 -1.15 -14.64 9.94
N LYS A 227 -1.46 -13.50 9.29
CA LYS A 227 -2.78 -12.84 9.39
C LYS A 227 -3.92 -13.81 9.08
N ASN A 228 -3.80 -14.56 7.98
CA ASN A 228 -4.81 -15.48 7.48
C ASN A 228 -4.58 -16.94 7.93
N PHE A 229 -3.45 -17.24 8.58
CA PHE A 229 -3.10 -18.59 9.05
C PHE A 229 -3.33 -18.71 10.56
N SER A 230 -4.59 -18.81 10.98
CA SER A 230 -4.98 -18.69 12.41
C SER A 230 -4.32 -19.73 13.33
N THR A 231 -4.23 -20.99 12.91
CA THR A 231 -3.61 -22.08 13.68
C THR A 231 -2.11 -21.85 13.88
N GLU A 232 -1.39 -21.56 12.79
CA GLU A 232 0.05 -21.30 12.85
C GLU A 232 0.34 -20.02 13.64
N ARG A 233 -0.47 -18.97 13.47
CA ARG A 233 -0.38 -17.75 14.27
C ARG A 233 -0.50 -18.05 15.77
N LYS A 234 -1.49 -18.84 16.18
CA LYS A 234 -1.68 -19.23 17.59
C LYS A 234 -0.47 -19.99 18.11
N LYS A 235 0.03 -20.98 17.35
CA LYS A 235 1.22 -21.76 17.70
C LYS A 235 2.45 -20.88 17.91
N ARG A 236 2.72 -19.95 16.98
CA ARG A 236 3.87 -19.04 17.05
C ARG A 236 3.76 -18.04 18.19
N LEU A 237 2.57 -17.50 18.44
CA LEU A 237 2.33 -16.61 19.58
C LEU A 237 2.54 -17.34 20.91
N ALA A 238 2.05 -18.58 21.04
CA ALA A 238 2.28 -19.39 22.24
C ALA A 238 3.78 -19.68 22.48
N GLU A 239 4.55 -19.91 21.42
CA GLU A 239 6.01 -20.05 21.53
C GLU A 239 6.66 -18.75 22.00
N ASN A 240 6.28 -17.61 21.42
CA ASN A 240 6.77 -16.30 21.84
C ASN A 240 6.43 -15.99 23.30
N ASP A 241 5.24 -16.38 23.78
CA ASP A 241 4.79 -16.15 25.15
C ASP A 241 5.66 -16.87 26.20
N LYS A 242 6.41 -17.91 25.83
CA LYS A 242 7.40 -18.54 26.72
C LYS A 242 8.54 -17.58 27.10
N GLN A 243 8.84 -16.62 26.24
CA GLN A 243 9.90 -15.61 26.44
C GLN A 243 9.35 -14.29 27.02
N MET A 244 8.12 -14.30 27.54
CA MET A 244 7.45 -13.08 28.02
C MET A 244 8.23 -12.41 29.18
N PRO A 245 8.62 -11.12 29.02
CA PRO A 245 9.32 -10.38 30.07
C PRO A 245 8.46 -10.17 31.32
N LYS A 246 9.12 -10.02 32.48
CA LYS A 246 8.46 -9.80 33.78
C LYS A 246 7.46 -8.65 33.74
N ALA A 247 7.85 -7.48 33.21
CA ALA A 247 6.97 -6.33 33.08
C ALA A 247 5.71 -6.64 32.26
N VAL A 248 5.83 -7.40 31.17
CA VAL A 248 4.67 -7.81 30.36
C VAL A 248 3.75 -8.76 31.13
N LYS A 249 4.31 -9.73 31.88
CA LYS A 249 3.54 -10.65 32.73
C LYS A 249 2.74 -9.87 33.78
N MET A 250 3.37 -8.90 34.44
CA MET A 250 2.73 -8.03 35.42
C MET A 250 1.60 -7.22 34.78
N TYR A 251 1.84 -6.66 33.59
CA TYR A 251 0.83 -5.90 32.85
C TYR A 251 -0.38 -6.76 32.49
N TYR A 252 -0.18 -7.99 32.01
CA TYR A 252 -1.28 -8.90 31.71
C TYR A 252 -2.04 -9.35 32.95
N ALA A 253 -1.37 -9.56 34.08
CA ALA A 253 -2.02 -9.86 35.35
C ALA A 253 -2.90 -8.69 35.82
N LEU A 254 -2.39 -7.45 35.73
CA LEU A 254 -3.15 -6.24 36.03
C LEU A 254 -4.38 -6.11 35.12
N ALA A 255 -4.20 -6.24 33.81
CA ALA A 255 -5.28 -6.17 32.84
C ALA A 255 -6.33 -7.29 33.01
N ARG A 256 -5.94 -8.46 33.53
CA ARG A 256 -6.87 -9.55 33.86
C ARG A 256 -7.71 -9.19 35.08
N LYS A 257 -7.08 -8.71 36.16
CA LYS A 257 -7.79 -8.24 37.37
C LYS A 257 -8.78 -7.13 37.04
N GLU A 258 -8.38 -6.14 36.23
CA GLU A 258 -9.27 -5.07 35.75
C GLU A 258 -10.50 -5.60 35.00
N ARG A 259 -10.36 -6.68 34.22
CA ARG A 259 -11.49 -7.28 33.48
C ARG A 259 -12.40 -8.09 34.38
N GLU A 260 -11.84 -8.82 35.35
CA GLU A 260 -12.60 -9.61 36.32
C GLU A 260 -13.45 -8.68 37.21
N ALA A 261 -12.88 -7.57 37.70
CA ALA A 261 -13.59 -6.57 38.48
C ALA A 261 -14.75 -5.90 37.70
N LYS A 262 -14.53 -5.56 36.43
CA LYS A 262 -15.60 -4.99 35.59
C LYS A 262 -16.74 -5.98 35.31
N LYS A 263 -16.44 -7.27 35.24
CA LYS A 263 -17.47 -8.31 35.05
C LYS A 263 -18.33 -8.43 36.31
N SER A 264 -17.72 -8.50 37.49
CA SER A 264 -18.47 -8.56 38.75
C SER A 264 -19.33 -7.32 38.96
N GLU A 265 -18.82 -6.12 38.69
CA GLU A 265 -19.63 -4.89 38.75
C GLU A 265 -20.82 -4.95 37.77
N SER A 266 -20.61 -5.42 36.54
CA SER A 266 -21.69 -5.53 35.55
C SER A 266 -22.76 -6.58 35.90
N GLU A 267 -22.39 -7.62 36.63
CA GLU A 267 -23.30 -8.66 37.12
C GLU A 267 -24.08 -8.18 38.35
N GLU A 268 -23.42 -7.47 39.28
CA GLU A 268 -24.08 -6.79 40.41
C GLU A 268 -25.06 -5.70 39.94
N THR A 269 -24.69 -4.90 38.94
CA THR A 269 -25.58 -3.85 38.40
C THR A 269 -26.80 -4.46 37.69
N LYS A 270 -26.67 -5.64 37.07
CA LYS A 270 -27.81 -6.38 36.50
C LYS A 270 -28.68 -7.05 37.57
N GLY A 271 -28.11 -7.42 38.72
CA GLY A 271 -28.85 -7.94 39.87
C GLY A 271 -29.62 -6.89 40.65
N LEU A 272 -29.25 -5.61 40.52
CA LEU A 272 -29.92 -4.46 41.17
C LEU A 272 -31.02 -3.82 40.30
N VAL A 273 -31.22 -4.28 39.07
CA VAL A 273 -32.37 -3.93 38.22
C VAL A 273 -33.39 -5.07 38.32
N TRP A 274 -34.14 -5.08 39.42
CA TRP A 274 -35.39 -5.83 39.61
C TRP A 274 -36.40 -4.92 40.31
#